data_AF-A0A956TL17-F1
#
_entry.id   AF-A0A956TL17-F1
#
_cell.length_a   1.000
_cell.length_b   1.000
_cell.length_c   1.000
_cell.angle_alpha   90.00
_cell.angle_beta   90.00
_cell.angle_gamma   90.00
#
_symmetry.space_group_name_H-M   'P 1'
#
loop_
_entity.id
_entity.type
_entity.pdbx_description
1 polymer ?
#
loop_
_entity_poly.entity_id
_entity_poly.type
_entity_poly.pdbx_seq_one_letter_code
_entity_poly.pdbx_strand_id
1 'polypeptide(L)' 'SDELGAASVVVTHQPSTIQRCADRIILLFDQKIQWHGTVDAFYSTDNPFAHQFASASLDGPMTIAD' A
#
# COMPACT_ATOMS: atom_id res chain seq x y z
N SER A 1 18.86 0.59 -0.58
CA SER A 1 18.95 2.06 -0.53
C SER A 1 20.08 2.49 0.38
N ASP A 2 20.16 1.93 1.58
CA ASP A 2 20.92 2.50 2.70
C ASP A 2 22.43 2.54 2.46
N GLU A 3 23.01 1.54 1.79
CA GLU A 3 24.43 1.58 1.42
C GLU A 3 24.77 2.61 0.32
N LEU A 4 23.80 3.00 -0.49
CA LEU A 4 23.98 3.95 -1.60
C LEU A 4 23.37 5.33 -1.31
N GLY A 5 22.68 5.50 -0.17
CA GLY A 5 21.89 6.69 0.15
C GLY A 5 20.78 7.00 -0.87
N ALA A 6 20.41 6.04 -1.72
CA ALA A 6 19.51 6.25 -2.84
C ALA A 6 18.04 6.02 -2.46
N ALA A 7 17.15 6.90 -2.90
CA ALA A 7 15.71 6.68 -2.82
C ALA A 7 15.29 5.63 -3.88
N SER A 8 14.46 4.67 -3.48
CA SER A 8 13.90 3.65 -4.35
C SER A 8 12.38 3.66 -4.29
N VAL A 9 11.74 3.47 -5.44
CA VAL A 9 10.29 3.33 -5.55
C VAL A 9 9.99 1.96 -6.14
N VAL A 10 9.16 1.20 -5.44
CA VAL A 10 8.71 -0.12 -5.87
C VAL A 10 7.19 -0.08 -6.03
N VAL A 11 6.70 -0.50 -7.19
CA VAL A 11 5.26 -0.66 -7.45
C VAL A 11 4.95 -2.14 -7.38
N THR A 12 4.11 -2.53 -6.43
CA THR A 12 3.76 -3.94 -6.18
C THR A 12 2.39 -4.05 -5.53
N HIS A 13 1.73 -5.19 -5.75
CA HIS A 13 0.55 -5.60 -5.01
C HIS A 13 0.85 -6.73 -4.01
N GLN A 14 2.09 -7.21 -3.96
CA GLN A 14 2.47 -8.37 -3.14
C GLN A 14 2.83 -7.92 -1.72
N PRO A 15 2.12 -8.38 -0.67
CA PRO A 15 2.39 -7.98 0.72
C PRO A 15 3.81 -8.31 1.18
N SER A 16 4.37 -9.45 0.77
CA SER A 16 5.72 -9.87 1.14
C SER A 16 6.80 -8.91 0.62
N THR A 17 6.61 -8.32 -0.57
CA THR A 17 7.51 -7.29 -1.11
C THR A 17 7.41 -6.00 -0.32
N ILE A 18 6.19 -5.58 0.01
CA ILE A 18 5.93 -4.36 0.78
C ILE A 18 6.61 -4.44 2.15
N GLN A 19 6.35 -5.52 2.89
CA GLN A 19 6.90 -5.73 4.24
C GLN A 19 8.42 -5.84 4.26
N ARG A 20 9.04 -6.35 3.19
CA ARG A 20 10.49 -6.56 3.13
C ARG A 20 11.26 -5.32 2.68
N CYS A 21 10.68 -4.49 1.82
CA CYS A 21 11.43 -3.50 1.05
C CYS A 21 10.98 -2.04 1.26
N ALA A 22 9.83 -1.79 1.87
CA ALA A 22 9.28 -0.45 1.99
C ALA A 22 9.41 0.10 3.41
N ASP A 23 9.75 1.38 3.53
CA ASP A 23 9.61 2.14 4.78
C ASP A 23 8.24 2.85 4.84
N ARG A 24 7.73 3.23 3.65
CA ARG A 24 6.50 4.00 3.47
C ARG A 24 5.69 3.46 2.31
N ILE A 25 4.37 3.60 2.40
CA ILE A 25 3.42 3.17 1.37
C ILE A 25 2.60 4.39 0.92
N ILE A 26 2.30 4.41 -0.37
CA ILE A 26 1.26 5.24 -0.99
C ILE A 26 0.31 4.28 -1.70
N LEU A 27 -0.96 4.27 -1.31
CA LEU A 27 -2.01 3.52 -1.98
C LEU A 27 -2.73 4.43 -2.97
N LEU A 28 -2.59 4.13 -4.25
CA LEU A 28 -3.25 4.86 -5.34
C LEU A 28 -4.42 4.02 -5.86
N PHE A 29 -5.62 4.62 -5.89
CA PHE A 29 -6.79 4.03 -6.52
C PHE A 29 -7.72 5.13 -7.03
N ASP A 30 -8.32 4.91 -8.21
CA ASP A 30 -9.16 5.88 -8.90
C ASP A 30 -8.53 7.28 -8.98
N GLN A 31 -7.28 7.33 -9.47
CA GLN A 31 -6.50 8.56 -9.67
C GLN A 31 -6.28 9.39 -8.39
N LYS A 32 -6.52 8.80 -7.20
CA LYS A 32 -6.41 9.47 -5.90
C LYS A 32 -5.51 8.68 -4.97
N ILE A 33 -4.74 9.40 -4.15
CA ILE A 33 -4.04 8.83 -3.01
C ILE A 33 -5.09 8.53 -1.95
N GLN A 34 -5.47 7.27 -1.82
CA GLN A 34 -6.44 6.83 -0.82
C GLN A 34 -5.81 6.70 0.57
N TRP A 35 -4.50 6.45 0.60
CA TRP A 35 -3.76 6.29 1.85
C TRP A 35 -2.26 6.57 1.65
N HIS A 36 -1.60 7.13 2.66
CA HIS A 36 -0.14 7.22 2.70
C HIS A 36 0.41 7.22 4.15
N GLY A 37 1.58 6.61 4.38
CA GLY A 37 2.13 6.46 5.74
C GLY A 37 3.26 5.43 5.83
N THR A 38 3.58 4.98 7.05
CA THR A 38 4.57 3.91 7.31
C THR A 38 3.98 2.54 7.07
N VAL A 39 4.81 1.52 6.83
CA VAL A 39 4.32 0.14 6.65
C VAL A 39 3.49 -0.33 7.86
N ASP A 40 3.93 -0.08 9.09
CA ASP A 40 3.20 -0.48 10.29
C ASP A 40 1.82 0.18 10.40
N ALA A 41 1.73 1.48 10.06
CA ALA A 41 0.47 2.20 10.04
C ALA A 41 -0.48 1.66 8.96
N PHE A 42 0.05 1.18 7.83
CA PHE A 42 -0.75 0.61 6.75
C PHE A 42 -1.48 -0.66 7.18
N TYR A 43 -0.84 -1.52 7.98
CA TYR A 43 -1.44 -2.78 8.44
C TYR A 43 -2.28 -2.64 9.72
N SER A 44 -2.30 -1.46 10.34
CA SER A 44 -3.05 -1.18 11.58
C SER A 44 -4.13 -0.10 11.42
N THR A 45 -4.33 0.40 10.21
CA THR A 45 -5.30 1.46 9.91
C THR A 45 -6.72 0.92 9.73
N ASP A 46 -7.71 1.72 10.12
CA ASP A 46 -9.13 1.49 9.82
C ASP A 46 -9.55 2.08 8.45
N ASN A 47 -8.60 2.57 7.64
CA ASN A 47 -8.93 3.07 6.29
C ASN A 47 -9.42 1.92 5.40
N PRO A 48 -10.63 2.01 4.81
CA PRO A 48 -11.25 0.88 4.13
C PRO A 48 -10.52 0.47 2.85
N PHE A 49 -9.84 1.39 2.15
CA PHE A 49 -9.04 1.06 0.97
C PHE A 49 -7.76 0.30 1.36
N ALA A 50 -7.07 0.78 2.38
CA ALA A 50 -5.87 0.12 2.90
C ALA A 50 -6.20 -1.27 3.48
N HIS A 51 -7.28 -1.38 4.25
CA HIS A 51 -7.75 -2.65 4.80
C HIS A 51 -8.10 -3.65 3.71
N GLN A 52 -8.93 -3.25 2.74
CA GLN A 52 -9.32 -4.12 1.62
C GLN A 52 -8.10 -4.58 0.80
N PHE A 53 -7.14 -3.69 0.54
CA PHE A 53 -5.90 -4.03 -0.15
C PHE A 53 -5.05 -5.02 0.66
N ALA A 54 -4.80 -4.71 1.93
CA ALA A 54 -3.95 -5.51 2.81
C ALA A 54 -4.52 -6.92 3.04
N SER A 55 -5.84 -7.06 3.12
CA SER A 55 -6.52 -8.35 3.32
C SER A 55 -6.82 -9.09 2.02
N ALA A 56 -6.50 -8.52 0.85
CA ALA A 56 -6.93 -9.01 -0.46
C ALA A 56 -8.45 -9.30 -0.53
N SER A 57 -9.26 -8.47 0.14
CA SER A 57 -10.71 -8.64 0.20
C SER A 57 -11.38 -8.20 -1.10
N LEU A 58 -12.35 -8.99 -1.57
CA LEU A 58 -13.26 -8.56 -2.64
C LEU A 58 -14.31 -7.57 -2.13
N ASP A 59 -14.59 -7.59 -0.83
CA ASP A 59 -15.50 -6.66 -0.18
C ASP A 59 -14.77 -5.37 0.22
N GLY A 60 -15.29 -4.23 -0.24
CA GLY A 60 -14.81 -2.91 0.12
C GLY A 60 -15.02 -1.86 -0.98
N PRO A 61 -14.49 -0.63 -0.81
CA PRO A 61 -14.74 0.49 -1.72
C PRO A 61 -14.00 0.41 -3.06
N MET A 62 -12.99 -0.46 -3.21
CA MET A 62 -12.30 -0.68 -4.47
C MET A 62 -13.10 -1.64 -5.35
N THR A 63 -14.15 -1.12 -6.00
CA THR A 63 -14.88 -1.85 -7.02
C THR A 63 -14.13 -1.75 -8.35
N ILE A 64 -13.87 -2.88 -9.00
CA ILE A 64 -13.42 -2.87 -10.39
C ILE A 64 -14.60 -2.37 -11.23
N ALA A 65 -14.43 -1.25 -11.92
CA ALA A 65 -15.40 -0.80 -12.89
C ALA A 65 -15.41 -1.77 -14.07
N ASP A 66 -16.60 -2.25 -14.45
CA ASP A 66 -16.81 -3.09 -15.65
C ASP A 66 -16.40 -2.38 -16.94
#